data_AF-A0AAV2HB56-F1
#
_entry.id   AF-A0AAV2HB56-F1
#
_cell.length_a   1.000
_cell.length_b   1.000
_cell.length_c   1.000
_cell.angle_alpha   90.00
_cell.angle_beta   90.00
_cell.angle_gamma   90.00
#
_symmetry.space_group_name_H-M   'P 1'
#
loop_
_entity.id
_entity.type
_entity.pdbx_description
1 polymer ?
#
loop_
_entity_poly.entity_id
_entity_poly.type
_entity_poly.pdbx_seq_one_letter_code
_entity_poly.pdbx_strand_id
1 'polypeptide(L)'
;NYSFNQADEDLQVKLEHLEDNGYLNNTLLVIMADHGARYTDVRRTLSGKLEERMPYVSFRFPPWFEDQYPDIVQNNVRTNAHRLTTPFDIHETFKEVLRFTGGGVGNVKNRGISLFKEIPKSRTCAHGDVAPHWCACLSWHEVNPNSDIGKRVLQAAIDNINSFTAPYRPDCVELTIGKVTAISKHMLREEVLRFSET
;
A
#
# COMPACT_ATOMS: atom_id res chain seq x y z
N ASN A 1 -3.91 27.24 1.51
CA ASN A 1 -2.68 27.02 2.30
C ASN A 1 -2.89 25.85 3.23
N TYR A 2 -2.47 24.66 2.81
CA TYR A 2 -2.25 23.57 3.75
C TYR A 2 -0.92 23.89 4.45
N SER A 3 -0.98 24.14 5.76
CA SER A 3 0.22 24.22 6.58
C SER A 3 0.80 22.81 6.63
N PHE A 4 1.98 22.62 6.04
CA PHE A 4 2.80 21.47 6.36
C PHE A 4 3.20 21.58 7.83
N ASN A 5 3.30 20.46 8.53
CA ASN A 5 3.51 20.45 9.97
C ASN A 5 4.96 20.87 10.27
N GLN A 6 5.24 21.42 11.45
CA GLN A 6 6.59 21.84 11.87
C GLN A 6 7.66 20.73 11.70
N ALA A 7 7.25 19.46 11.78
CA ALA A 7 8.13 18.32 11.55
C ALA A 7 8.57 18.13 10.09
N ASP A 8 7.78 18.58 9.11
CA ASP A 8 8.10 18.40 7.69
C ASP A 8 9.26 19.31 7.27
N GLU A 9 9.26 20.58 7.72
CA GLU A 9 10.35 21.53 7.47
C GLU A 9 11.66 21.04 8.11
N ASP A 10 11.62 20.66 9.39
CA ASP A 10 12.79 20.14 10.09
C ASP A 10 13.34 18.86 9.44
N LEU A 11 12.46 17.95 9.02
CA LEU A 11 12.84 16.72 8.32
C LEU A 11 13.45 17.04 6.96
N GLN A 12 12.84 17.92 6.17
CA GLN A 12 13.36 18.34 4.87
C GLN A 12 14.77 18.92 5.01
N VAL A 13 14.95 19.91 5.90
CA VAL A 13 16.26 20.55 6.14
C VAL A 13 17.29 19.50 6.56
N LYS A 14 16.91 18.52 7.38
CA LYS A 14 17.82 17.44 7.79
C LYS A 14 18.19 16.55 6.62
N LEU A 15 17.25 16.18 5.76
CA LEU A 15 17.48 15.34 4.59
C LEU A 15 18.36 16.04 3.54
N GLU A 16 18.09 17.32 3.24
CA GLU A 16 18.91 18.16 2.37
C GLU A 16 20.34 18.27 2.90
N HIS A 17 20.50 18.53 4.19
CA HIS A 17 21.83 18.56 4.82
C HIS A 17 22.57 17.22 4.67
N LEU A 18 21.87 16.08 4.80
CA LEU A 18 22.48 14.75 4.61
C LEU A 18 22.90 14.49 3.16
N GLU A 19 22.12 14.93 2.19
CA GLU A 19 22.39 14.79 0.77
C GLU A 19 23.52 15.74 0.31
N ASP A 20 23.39 17.03 0.58
CA ASP A 20 24.31 18.09 0.10
C ASP A 20 25.74 17.92 0.63
N ASN A 21 25.89 17.38 1.83
CA ASN A 21 27.19 17.08 2.43
C ASN A 21 27.73 15.68 2.07
N GLY A 22 27.01 14.94 1.21
CA GLY A 22 27.44 13.63 0.72
C GLY A 22 27.37 12.50 1.75
N TYR A 23 26.72 12.69 2.90
CA TYR A 23 26.59 11.66 3.93
C TYR A 23 25.77 10.45 3.44
N LEU A 24 24.88 10.66 2.47
CA LEU A 24 24.08 9.60 1.83
C LEU A 24 24.82 8.86 0.71
N ASN A 25 26.06 9.22 0.38
CA ASN A 25 26.84 8.52 -0.66
C ASN A 25 27.24 7.10 -0.26
N ASN A 26 27.32 6.81 1.04
CA ASN A 26 27.66 5.48 1.55
C ASN A 26 26.74 5.01 2.68
N THR A 27 25.52 5.54 2.72
CA THR A 27 24.54 5.26 3.77
C THR A 27 23.24 4.79 3.15
N LEU A 28 22.70 3.66 3.65
CA LEU A 28 21.30 3.31 3.43
C LEU A 28 20.45 4.07 4.44
N LEU A 29 19.66 5.02 3.97
CA LEU A 29 18.73 5.76 4.81
C LEU A 29 17.36 5.07 4.79
N VAL A 30 16.80 4.86 5.99
CA VAL A 30 15.44 4.33 6.16
C VAL A 30 14.64 5.30 7.00
N ILE A 31 13.50 5.77 6.47
CA ILE A 31 12.55 6.60 7.20
C ILE A 31 11.30 5.75 7.40
N MET A 32 10.90 5.56 8.66
CA MET A 32 9.77 4.70 8.99
C MET A 32 8.95 5.25 10.15
N ALA A 33 7.66 4.94 10.13
CA ALA A 33 6.73 5.11 11.24
C ALA A 33 6.42 3.76 11.89
N ASP A 34 5.95 3.76 13.13
CA ASP A 34 5.47 2.57 13.83
C ASP A 34 4.02 2.22 13.45
N HIS A 35 3.23 3.24 13.09
CA HIS A 35 1.85 3.12 12.62
C HIS A 35 1.49 4.25 11.64
N GLY A 36 0.35 4.14 10.94
CA GLY A 36 -0.22 5.27 10.18
C GLY A 36 -1.03 6.22 11.08
N ALA A 37 -1.87 7.08 10.50
CA ALA A 37 -2.61 8.08 11.28
C ALA A 37 -3.54 7.44 12.36
N ARG A 38 -3.37 7.84 13.61
CA ARG A 38 -4.09 7.29 14.79
C ARG A 38 -4.93 8.32 15.56
N TYR A 39 -5.27 9.45 14.92
CA TYR A 39 -5.90 10.59 15.59
C TYR A 39 -7.35 10.79 15.14
N THR A 40 -8.11 11.51 15.97
CA THR A 40 -9.48 11.99 15.70
C THR A 40 -10.57 10.91 15.57
N ASP A 41 -11.81 11.34 15.36
CA ASP A 41 -12.95 10.44 15.15
C ASP A 41 -12.81 9.58 13.88
N VAL A 42 -11.96 9.99 12.92
CA VAL A 42 -11.67 9.22 11.71
C VAL A 42 -11.12 7.83 12.06
N ARG A 43 -10.39 7.68 13.18
CA ARG A 43 -9.90 6.38 13.67
C ARG A 43 -11.01 5.35 13.89
N ARG A 44 -12.24 5.79 14.20
CA ARG A 44 -13.40 4.89 14.40
C ARG A 44 -13.93 4.34 13.09
N THR A 45 -13.59 4.94 11.95
CA THR A 45 -14.01 4.50 10.62
C THR A 45 -13.21 3.30 10.13
N LEU A 46 -13.73 2.64 9.09
CA LEU A 46 -13.04 1.57 8.39
C LEU A 46 -11.66 1.99 7.89
N SER A 47 -11.61 3.14 7.21
CA SER A 47 -10.37 3.68 6.65
C SER A 47 -9.37 4.06 7.73
N GLY A 48 -9.82 4.68 8.83
CA GLY A 48 -8.94 5.01 9.95
C GLY A 48 -8.34 3.78 10.63
N LYS A 49 -9.10 2.68 10.75
CA LYS A 49 -8.58 1.40 11.26
C LYS A 49 -7.54 0.78 10.33
N LEU A 50 -7.71 0.89 9.01
CA LEU A 50 -6.71 0.44 8.04
C LEU A 50 -5.45 1.30 8.13
N GLU A 51 -5.63 2.62 8.15
CA GLU A 51 -4.55 3.59 8.23
C GLU A 51 -3.70 3.39 9.48
N GLU A 52 -4.30 3.20 10.66
CA GLU A 52 -3.56 2.85 11.90
C GLU A 52 -2.65 1.62 11.74
N ARG A 53 -2.99 0.67 10.85
CA ARG A 53 -2.23 -0.59 10.64
C ARG A 53 -1.21 -0.51 9.52
N MET A 54 -1.12 0.61 8.81
CA MET A 54 -0.24 0.79 7.65
C MET A 54 0.81 1.86 7.97
N PRO A 55 1.95 1.48 8.57
CA PRO A 55 3.05 2.42 8.77
C PRO A 55 3.66 2.85 7.43
N TYR A 56 4.11 4.10 7.38
CA TYR A 56 4.98 4.58 6.30
C TYR A 56 6.39 4.00 6.45
N VAL A 57 6.98 3.54 5.34
CA VAL A 57 8.39 3.12 5.28
C VAL A 57 8.95 3.55 3.92
N SER A 58 10.15 4.13 3.92
CA SER A 58 10.91 4.42 2.71
C SER A 58 12.38 4.06 2.86
N PHE A 59 13.01 3.74 1.73
CA PHE A 59 14.43 3.43 1.63
C PHE A 59 15.08 4.35 0.60
N ARG A 60 16.20 4.97 0.96
CA ARG A 60 17.10 5.68 0.03
C ARG A 60 18.44 4.96 0.05
N PHE A 61 18.76 4.30 -1.05
CA PHE A 61 19.99 3.56 -1.24
C PHE A 61 21.16 4.50 -1.57
N PRO A 62 22.40 4.20 -1.15
CA PRO A 62 23.57 4.93 -1.64
C PRO A 62 23.66 4.82 -3.17
N PRO A 63 24.09 5.88 -3.91
CA PRO A 63 23.98 5.89 -5.38
C PRO A 63 24.73 4.72 -6.02
N TRP A 64 25.91 4.39 -5.48
CA TRP A 64 26.72 3.26 -5.96
C TRP A 64 25.97 1.92 -5.89
N PHE A 65 25.04 1.73 -4.95
CA PHE A 65 24.33 0.46 -4.82
C PHE A 65 23.31 0.30 -5.94
N GLU A 66 22.63 1.38 -6.33
CA GLU A 66 21.71 1.38 -7.47
C GLU A 66 22.47 1.19 -8.79
N ASP A 67 23.65 1.79 -8.93
CA ASP A 67 24.51 1.60 -10.11
C ASP A 67 25.04 0.16 -10.23
N GLN A 68 25.44 -0.45 -9.12
CA GLN A 68 26.00 -1.81 -9.10
C GLN A 68 24.92 -2.90 -9.15
N TYR A 69 23.75 -2.65 -8.56
CA TYR A 69 22.64 -3.60 -8.46
C TYR A 69 21.31 -3.00 -8.93
N PRO A 70 21.23 -2.53 -10.20
CA PRO A 70 20.06 -1.83 -10.70
C PRO A 70 18.81 -2.71 -10.66
N ASP A 71 18.95 -4.02 -10.93
CA ASP A 71 17.82 -4.95 -10.87
C ASP A 71 17.22 -5.06 -9.47
N ILE A 72 18.03 -4.95 -8.42
CA ILE A 72 17.53 -5.01 -7.04
C ILE A 72 16.68 -3.78 -6.74
N VAL A 73 17.17 -2.59 -7.05
CA VAL A 73 16.46 -1.34 -6.73
C VAL A 73 15.28 -1.14 -7.68
N GLN A 74 15.51 -1.21 -8.98
CA GLN A 74 14.52 -0.89 -10.02
C GLN A 74 13.42 -1.94 -10.14
N ASN A 75 13.76 -3.23 -10.03
CA ASN A 75 12.78 -4.30 -10.21
C ASN A 75 12.25 -4.81 -8.87
N ASN A 76 13.11 -5.17 -7.92
CA ASN A 76 12.64 -5.81 -6.69
C ASN A 76 12.06 -4.79 -5.71
N VAL A 77 12.85 -3.80 -5.26
CA VAL A 77 12.41 -2.84 -4.23
C VAL A 77 11.21 -2.02 -4.70
N ARG A 78 11.24 -1.48 -5.93
CA ARG A 78 10.09 -0.73 -6.48
C ARG A 78 8.85 -1.59 -6.67
N THR A 79 8.98 -2.84 -7.10
CA THR A 79 7.82 -3.76 -7.16
C THR A 79 7.28 -4.04 -5.76
N ASN A 80 8.17 -4.19 -4.77
CA ASN A 80 7.79 -4.49 -3.39
C ASN A 80 6.99 -3.37 -2.73
N ALA A 81 7.15 -2.11 -3.16
CA ALA A 81 6.30 -0.99 -2.74
C ALA A 81 4.81 -1.19 -3.08
N HIS A 82 4.50 -2.12 -3.99
CA HIS A 82 3.14 -2.53 -4.37
C HIS A 82 2.81 -3.97 -3.95
N ARG A 83 3.52 -4.51 -2.96
CA ARG A 83 3.33 -5.87 -2.41
C ARG A 83 2.99 -5.80 -0.93
N LEU A 84 2.47 -6.92 -0.41
CA LEU A 84 2.32 -7.10 1.02
C LEU A 84 3.70 -7.32 1.66
N THR A 85 4.18 -6.29 2.35
CA THR A 85 5.39 -6.33 3.19
C THR A 85 5.04 -6.18 4.66
N THR A 86 5.94 -6.62 5.52
CA THR A 86 5.82 -6.61 6.99
C THR A 86 7.12 -6.11 7.62
N PRO A 87 7.11 -5.72 8.91
CA PRO A 87 8.34 -5.41 9.63
C PRO A 87 9.37 -6.57 9.65
N PHE A 88 8.93 -7.83 9.49
CA PHE A 88 9.84 -8.97 9.37
C PHE A 88 10.64 -8.97 8.06
N ASP A 89 10.06 -8.41 6.98
CA ASP A 89 10.75 -8.25 5.70
C ASP A 89 11.85 -7.16 5.82
N ILE A 90 11.59 -6.09 6.58
CA ILE A 90 12.59 -5.06 6.90
C ILE A 90 13.73 -5.65 7.74
N HIS A 91 13.40 -6.48 8.74
CA HIS A 91 14.40 -7.18 9.55
C HIS A 91 15.33 -8.06 8.69
N GLU A 92 14.78 -8.85 7.76
CA GLU A 92 15.60 -9.65 6.84
C GLU A 92 16.40 -8.77 5.87
N THR A 93 15.87 -7.62 5.47
CA THR A 93 16.61 -6.63 4.65
C THR A 93 17.84 -6.12 5.40
N PHE A 94 17.73 -5.78 6.69
CA PHE A 94 18.88 -5.36 7.50
C PHE A 94 19.92 -6.47 7.66
N LYS A 95 19.50 -7.72 7.78
CA LYS A 95 20.44 -8.86 7.77
C LYS A 95 21.17 -8.97 6.43
N GLU A 96 20.49 -8.73 5.31
CA GLU A 96 21.12 -8.72 3.99
C GLU A 96 22.03 -7.51 3.74
N VAL A 97 21.76 -6.36 4.37
CA VAL A 97 22.71 -5.22 4.36
C VAL A 97 24.04 -5.61 5.01
N LEU A 98 23.99 -6.38 6.10
CA LEU A 98 25.20 -6.88 6.77
C LEU A 98 25.86 -8.05 6.02
N ARG A 99 25.05 -8.89 5.36
CA ARG A 99 25.50 -10.07 4.63
C ARG A 99 24.75 -10.18 3.30
N PHE A 100 25.29 -9.51 2.29
CA PHE A 100 24.64 -9.42 1.00
C PHE A 100 24.59 -10.77 0.29
N THR A 101 23.39 -11.20 -0.11
CA THR A 101 23.18 -12.47 -0.83
C THR A 101 22.61 -12.29 -2.24
N GLY A 102 22.49 -11.04 -2.71
CA GLY A 102 21.92 -10.71 -4.01
C GLY A 102 20.39 -10.64 -4.04
N GLY A 103 19.85 -10.38 -5.22
CA GLY A 103 18.41 -10.28 -5.47
C GLY A 103 17.77 -11.63 -5.82
N GLY A 104 16.65 -11.56 -6.55
CA GLY A 104 15.87 -12.72 -7.01
C GLY A 104 14.44 -12.67 -6.50
N VAL A 105 13.75 -13.80 -6.46
CA VAL A 105 12.37 -13.91 -5.95
C VAL A 105 12.38 -14.55 -4.56
N GLY A 106 11.66 -13.96 -3.63
CA GLY A 106 11.52 -14.47 -2.27
C GLY A 106 10.72 -15.77 -2.18
N ASN A 107 10.88 -16.48 -1.07
CA ASN A 107 10.09 -17.69 -0.78
C ASN A 107 8.95 -17.36 0.19
N VAL A 108 7.69 -17.54 -0.23
CA VAL A 108 6.52 -17.28 0.62
C VAL A 108 6.48 -18.12 1.90
N LYS A 109 7.23 -19.22 1.98
CA LYS A 109 7.35 -20.03 3.20
C LYS A 109 8.16 -19.35 4.31
N ASN A 110 8.95 -18.32 3.98
CA ASN A 110 9.72 -17.58 4.97
C ASN A 110 8.85 -16.51 5.61
N ARG A 111 8.87 -16.42 6.95
CA ARG A 111 8.14 -15.37 7.68
C ARG A 111 8.56 -13.97 7.26
N GLY A 112 9.86 -13.73 7.10
CA GLY A 112 10.43 -12.50 6.54
C GLY A 112 11.16 -12.80 5.24
N ILE A 113 11.07 -11.89 4.28
CA ILE A 113 11.75 -11.92 2.99
C ILE A 113 12.44 -10.56 2.84
N SER A 114 13.75 -10.54 2.62
CA SER A 114 14.46 -9.30 2.33
C SER A 114 13.85 -8.57 1.14
N LEU A 115 13.74 -7.25 1.24
CA LEU A 115 13.23 -6.38 0.20
C LEU A 115 14.17 -6.27 -1.01
N PHE A 116 15.39 -6.80 -0.92
CA PHE A 116 16.28 -6.94 -2.08
C PHE A 116 15.82 -8.05 -3.04
N LYS A 117 14.90 -8.90 -2.60
CA LYS A 117 14.25 -9.94 -3.41
C LYS A 117 12.81 -9.51 -3.69
N GLU A 118 12.30 -9.82 -4.87
CA GLU A 118 10.89 -9.57 -5.19
C GLU A 118 10.01 -10.39 -4.23
N ILE A 119 9.12 -9.70 -3.54
CA ILE A 119 8.06 -10.30 -2.73
C ILE A 119 7.04 -10.92 -3.69
N PRO A 120 6.80 -12.24 -3.61
CA PRO A 120 5.89 -12.91 -4.53
C PRO A 120 4.47 -12.34 -4.48
N LYS A 121 3.80 -12.21 -5.65
CA LYS A 121 2.40 -11.73 -5.72
C LYS A 121 1.43 -12.55 -4.86
N SER A 122 1.74 -13.83 -4.67
CA SER A 122 0.96 -14.79 -3.90
C SER A 122 1.17 -14.69 -2.38
N ARG A 123 2.02 -13.78 -1.89
CA ARG A 123 2.22 -13.54 -0.46
C ARG A 123 0.90 -13.12 0.20
N THR A 124 0.59 -13.71 1.35
CA THR A 124 -0.63 -13.42 2.13
C THR A 124 -0.23 -13.08 3.55
N CYS A 125 -1.15 -12.50 4.33
CA CYS A 125 -0.93 -12.24 5.76
C CYS A 125 -0.52 -13.51 6.52
N ALA A 126 -1.10 -14.67 6.18
CA ALA A 126 -0.74 -15.95 6.79
C ALA A 126 0.71 -16.36 6.49
N HIS A 127 1.22 -16.10 5.27
CA HIS A 127 2.62 -16.36 4.93
C HIS A 127 3.62 -15.50 5.73
N GLY A 128 3.20 -14.30 6.16
CA GLY A 128 4.00 -13.40 6.99
C GLY A 128 3.75 -13.53 8.50
N ASP A 129 3.02 -14.57 8.94
CA ASP A 129 2.54 -14.74 10.32
C ASP A 129 1.82 -13.50 10.89
N VAL A 130 1.10 -12.78 10.03
CA VAL A 130 0.27 -11.63 10.42
C VAL A 130 -1.08 -12.15 10.89
N ALA A 131 -1.39 -11.93 12.18
CA ALA A 131 -2.66 -12.33 12.75
C ALA A 131 -3.83 -11.70 11.98
N PRO A 132 -4.98 -12.39 11.84
CA PRO A 132 -6.10 -11.91 11.04
C PRO A 132 -6.54 -10.48 11.37
N HIS A 133 -6.51 -10.09 12.66
CA HIS A 133 -6.92 -8.76 13.11
C HIS A 133 -5.94 -7.61 12.77
N TRP A 134 -4.68 -7.94 12.43
CA TRP A 134 -3.66 -7.01 11.96
C TRP A 134 -3.54 -6.97 10.44
N CYS A 135 -4.19 -7.90 9.72
CA CYS A 135 -4.11 -7.98 8.28
C CYS A 135 -4.88 -6.82 7.60
N ALA A 136 -4.14 -5.88 7.01
CA ALA A 136 -4.73 -4.78 6.24
C ALA A 136 -5.22 -5.20 4.84
N CYS A 137 -5.01 -6.46 4.43
CA CYS A 137 -5.51 -6.96 3.14
C CYS A 137 -7.03 -7.09 3.15
N LEU A 138 -7.65 -6.36 2.25
CA LEU A 138 -9.09 -6.38 2.03
C LEU A 138 -9.51 -7.58 1.17
N SER A 139 -10.80 -7.92 1.25
CA SER A 139 -11.43 -8.96 0.44
C SER A 139 -12.55 -8.38 -0.41
N TRP A 140 -12.68 -8.89 -1.63
CA TRP A 140 -13.82 -8.60 -2.49
C TRP A 140 -14.98 -9.50 -2.11
N HIS A 141 -16.13 -8.88 -1.81
CA HIS A 141 -17.38 -9.58 -1.58
C HIS A 141 -18.35 -9.24 -2.70
N GLU A 142 -18.92 -10.25 -3.33
CA GLU A 142 -19.95 -10.02 -4.36
C GLU A 142 -21.18 -9.34 -3.76
N VAL A 143 -21.75 -8.44 -4.54
CA VAL A 143 -22.95 -7.68 -4.20
C VAL A 143 -24.03 -8.06 -5.18
N ASN A 144 -25.19 -8.46 -4.66
CA ASN A 144 -26.36 -8.73 -5.49
C ASN A 144 -26.78 -7.44 -6.23
N PRO A 145 -26.82 -7.42 -7.58
CA PRO A 145 -27.24 -6.24 -8.35
C PRO A 145 -28.65 -5.74 -8.01
N ASN A 146 -29.53 -6.63 -7.56
CA ASN A 146 -30.91 -6.30 -7.21
C ASN A 146 -31.10 -5.78 -5.78
N SER A 147 -30.05 -5.83 -4.95
CA SER A 147 -30.07 -5.23 -3.61
C SER A 147 -30.15 -3.71 -3.68
N ASP A 148 -30.61 -3.06 -2.62
CA ASP A 148 -30.71 -1.59 -2.56
C ASP A 148 -29.36 -0.89 -2.77
N ILE A 149 -28.27 -1.50 -2.29
CA ILE A 149 -26.92 -0.98 -2.53
C ILE A 149 -26.49 -1.22 -3.98
N GLY A 150 -26.78 -2.39 -4.55
CA GLY A 150 -26.49 -2.73 -5.94
C GLY A 150 -27.16 -1.74 -6.90
N LYS A 151 -28.47 -1.53 -6.75
CA LYS A 151 -29.25 -0.57 -7.55
C LYS A 151 -28.72 0.86 -7.45
N ARG A 152 -28.41 1.33 -6.23
CA ARG A 152 -27.86 2.69 -6.04
C ARG A 152 -26.50 2.88 -6.69
N VAL A 153 -25.59 1.92 -6.55
CA VAL A 153 -24.26 1.99 -7.16
C VAL A 153 -24.36 1.95 -8.69
N LEU A 154 -25.20 1.07 -9.23
CA LEU A 154 -25.48 1.00 -10.66
C LEU A 154 -26.04 2.31 -11.21
N GLN A 155 -27.02 2.89 -10.51
CA GLN A 155 -27.61 4.18 -10.88
C GLN A 155 -26.56 5.31 -10.86
N ALA A 156 -25.79 5.43 -9.77
CA ALA A 156 -24.74 6.43 -9.67
C ALA A 156 -23.68 6.27 -10.77
N ALA A 157 -23.32 5.03 -11.12
CA ALA A 157 -22.36 4.75 -12.19
C ALA A 157 -22.89 5.18 -13.56
N ILE A 158 -24.13 4.81 -13.92
CA ILE A 158 -24.70 5.18 -15.21
C ILE A 158 -24.96 6.69 -15.32
N ASP A 159 -25.40 7.33 -14.23
CA ASP A 159 -25.60 8.78 -14.16
C ASP A 159 -24.27 9.52 -14.39
N ASN A 160 -23.21 9.08 -13.71
CA ASN A 160 -21.88 9.66 -13.87
C ASN A 160 -21.36 9.51 -15.31
N ILE A 161 -21.51 8.32 -15.93
CA ILE A 161 -21.11 8.10 -17.32
C ILE A 161 -21.93 9.01 -18.25
N ASN A 162 -23.25 9.06 -18.08
CA ASN A 162 -24.13 9.90 -18.89
C ASN A 162 -23.84 11.39 -18.71
N SER A 163 -23.32 11.82 -17.56
CA SER A 163 -22.92 13.21 -17.33
C SER A 163 -21.79 13.66 -18.27
N PHE A 164 -20.85 12.77 -18.63
CA PHE A 164 -19.77 13.08 -19.57
C PHE A 164 -20.28 13.28 -21.00
N THR A 165 -21.35 12.58 -21.39
CA THR A 165 -21.93 12.65 -22.75
C THR A 165 -23.09 13.64 -22.86
N ALA A 166 -23.53 14.23 -21.74
CA ALA A 166 -24.68 15.14 -21.70
C ALA A 166 -24.55 16.37 -22.63
N PRO A 167 -23.37 16.99 -22.81
CA PRO A 167 -23.22 18.09 -23.79
C PRO A 167 -23.36 17.67 -25.25
N TYR A 168 -23.21 16.37 -25.54
CA TYR A 168 -23.14 15.82 -26.89
C TYR A 168 -24.40 15.02 -27.28
N ARG A 169 -25.55 15.30 -26.65
CA ARG A 169 -26.82 14.58 -26.93
C ARG A 169 -27.27 14.54 -28.40
N PRO A 170 -26.92 15.50 -29.28
CA PRO A 170 -27.17 15.35 -30.72
C PRO A 170 -26.46 14.15 -31.36
N ASP A 171 -25.27 13.79 -30.84
CA ASP A 171 -24.42 12.72 -31.39
C ASP A 171 -24.40 11.47 -30.50
N CYS A 172 -24.73 11.61 -29.22
CA CYS A 172 -24.61 10.58 -28.19
C CYS A 172 -25.96 10.29 -27.51
N VAL A 173 -26.42 9.04 -27.63
CA VAL A 173 -27.60 8.55 -26.91
C VAL A 173 -27.35 8.48 -25.40
N GLU A 174 -28.41 8.65 -24.61
CA GLU A 174 -28.36 8.36 -23.18
C GLU A 174 -28.19 6.85 -22.97
N LEU A 175 -27.15 6.48 -22.22
CA LEU A 175 -26.80 5.09 -21.99
C LEU A 175 -27.68 4.50 -20.89
N THR A 176 -28.02 3.22 -21.04
CA THR A 176 -28.69 2.41 -20.03
C THR A 176 -27.87 1.17 -19.72
N ILE A 177 -28.14 0.57 -18.57
CA ILE A 177 -27.43 -0.63 -18.14
C ILE A 177 -27.99 -1.83 -18.90
N GLY A 178 -27.19 -2.41 -19.79
CA GLY A 178 -27.56 -3.61 -20.54
C GLY A 178 -27.44 -4.89 -19.71
N LYS A 179 -26.22 -5.23 -19.28
CA LYS A 179 -25.94 -6.42 -18.47
C LYS A 179 -24.90 -6.11 -17.40
N VAL A 180 -25.23 -6.46 -16.16
CA VAL A 180 -24.29 -6.43 -15.04
C VAL A 180 -23.55 -7.76 -14.98
N THR A 181 -22.23 -7.73 -15.13
CA THR A 181 -21.38 -8.94 -15.07
C THR A 181 -20.93 -9.26 -13.66
N ALA A 182 -20.58 -8.24 -12.88
CA ALA A 182 -20.24 -8.35 -11.47
C ALA A 182 -20.46 -7.02 -10.77
N ILE A 183 -20.84 -7.08 -9.50
CA ILE A 183 -20.70 -5.97 -8.56
C ILE A 183 -20.00 -6.55 -7.35
N SER A 184 -18.95 -5.89 -6.90
CA SER A 184 -18.21 -6.30 -5.72
C SER A 184 -17.95 -5.11 -4.82
N LYS A 185 -17.92 -5.38 -3.53
CA LYS A 185 -17.56 -4.42 -2.49
C LYS A 185 -16.24 -4.86 -1.88
N HIS A 186 -15.29 -3.94 -1.84
CA HIS A 186 -14.04 -4.15 -1.12
C HIS A 186 -14.30 -3.92 0.37
N MET A 187 -14.13 -4.95 1.18
CA MET A 187 -14.40 -4.91 2.62
C MET A 187 -13.24 -5.45 3.42
N LEU A 188 -13.15 -5.02 4.69
CA LEU A 188 -12.35 -5.73 5.67
C LEU A 188 -12.88 -7.15 5.83
N ARG A 189 -11.95 -8.08 6.03
CA ARG A 189 -12.27 -9.40 6.56
C ARG A 189 -12.91 -9.23 7.94
N GLU A 190 -13.96 -9.98 8.25
CA GLU A 190 -14.71 -9.84 9.51
C GLU A 190 -13.81 -9.98 10.75
N GLU A 191 -12.75 -10.76 10.64
CA GLU A 191 -11.74 -11.01 11.66
C GLU A 191 -10.99 -9.74 12.06
N VAL A 192 -10.93 -8.72 11.18
CA VAL A 192 -10.33 -7.40 11.49
C VAL A 192 -11.27 -6.53 12.32
N LEU A 193 -12.57 -6.79 12.29
CA LEU A 193 -13.58 -6.04 13.05
C LEU A 193 -13.70 -6.53 14.50
N ARG A 194 -13.16 -7.70 14.82
CA ARG A 194 -13.18 -8.30 16.16
C ARG A 194 -11.86 -8.00 16.86
N PHE A 195 -11.92 -7.39 18.05
CA PHE A 195 -10.76 -7.35 18.93
C PHE A 195 -10.62 -8.74 19.56
N SER A 196 -9.51 -9.44 19.31
CA SER A 196 -9.11 -10.56 20.17
C SER A 196 -8.20 -10.00 21.26
N GLU A 197 -8.48 -10.33 22.51
CA GLU A 197 -7.47 -10.18 23.55
C GLU A 197 -6.25 -11.02 23.16
N THR A 198 -5.09 -10.38 23.09
CA THR A 198 -3.78 -11.03 23.00
C THR A 198 -3.19 -11.15 24.38
#